data_AF-A0A7W7A8X5-F1
#
_entry.id   AF-A0A7W7A8X5-F1
#
_cell.length_a   1.000
_cell.length_b   1.000
_cell.length_c   1.000
_cell.angle_alpha   90.00
_cell.angle_beta   90.00
_cell.angle_gamma   90.00
#
_symmetry.space_group_name_H-M   'P 1'
#
loop_
_entity.id
_entity.type
_entity.pdbx_description
1 polymer ?
#
loop_
_entity_poly.entity_id
_entity_poly.type
_entity_poly.pdbx_seq_one_letter_code
_entity_poly.pdbx_strand_id
1 'polypeptide(L)'
;MNKEELARLAAIQTLIGELLGHHEEVHGETVPTFERLAAIAKAKIQARRRRQELFPGIQVADPAWDLMLELFIHHVEMRQISVTGLGLGANIPGATVLRWLAIFHEAGLIVREPDPSDRRRVWVRLTQSGAERIAMAISPGNAISSLPAARTVERSTLAA
;
A
#
# COMPACT_ATOMS: atom_id res chain seq x y z
N MET A 1 25.18 41.44 -5.66
CA MET A 1 25.42 40.44 -4.60
C MET A 1 26.91 40.45 -4.30
N ASN A 2 27.29 40.94 -3.13
CA ASN A 2 28.67 41.31 -2.84
C ASN A 2 29.49 40.09 -2.39
N LYS A 3 30.81 40.10 -2.62
CA LYS A 3 31.72 38.98 -2.29
C LYS A 3 31.67 38.61 -0.79
N GLU A 4 31.45 39.60 0.06
CA GLU A 4 31.25 39.42 1.51
C GLU A 4 29.93 38.73 1.85
N GLU A 5 28.90 38.95 1.05
CA GLU A 5 27.57 38.32 1.20
C GLU A 5 27.66 36.83 0.88
N LEU A 6 28.36 36.47 -0.20
CA LEU A 6 28.65 35.09 -0.58
C LEU A 6 29.49 34.38 0.50
N ALA A 7 30.47 35.06 1.09
CA ALA A 7 31.29 34.50 2.17
C ALA A 7 30.46 34.26 3.45
N ARG A 8 29.52 35.17 3.77
CA ARG A 8 28.61 35.01 4.91
C ARG A 8 27.64 33.83 4.71
N LEU A 9 27.11 33.66 3.50
CA LEU A 9 26.22 32.54 3.18
C LEU A 9 26.96 31.20 3.30
N ALA A 10 28.20 31.12 2.81
CA ALA A 10 29.02 29.91 2.94
C ALA A 10 29.30 29.56 4.40
N ALA A 11 29.63 30.55 5.24
CA ALA A 11 29.87 30.33 6.66
C ALA A 11 28.61 29.83 7.39
N ILE A 12 27.44 30.37 7.06
CA ILE A 12 26.15 29.90 7.61
C ILE A 12 25.87 28.46 7.18
N GLN A 13 26.18 28.11 5.93
CA GLN A 13 25.96 26.76 5.39
C GLN A 13 26.82 25.71 6.11
N THR A 14 28.07 26.05 6.42
CA THR A 14 28.96 25.21 7.24
C THR A 14 28.43 25.06 8.66
N LEU A 15 28.03 26.17 9.29
CA LEU A 15 27.53 26.16 10.68
C LEU A 15 26.24 25.33 10.82
N ILE A 16 25.36 25.39 9.82
CA ILE A 16 24.15 24.57 9.76
C ILE A 16 24.50 23.09 9.62
N GLY A 17 25.51 22.75 8.80
CA GLY A 17 26.00 21.38 8.66
C GLY A 17 26.59 20.82 9.95
N GLU A 18 27.28 21.65 10.73
CA GLU A 18 27.86 21.27 12.03
C GLU A 18 26.79 21.14 13.13
N LEU A 19 25.82 22.05 13.17
CA LEU A 19 24.76 22.07 14.19
C LEU A 19 23.73 20.95 14.01
N LEU A 20 23.51 20.50 12.77
CA LEU A 20 22.65 19.33 12.46
C LEU A 20 23.36 17.99 12.66
N GLY A 21 24.60 17.99 13.19
CA GLY A 21 25.27 16.83 13.78
C GLY A 21 25.20 15.55 12.95
N HIS A 22 26.13 15.35 12.01
CA HIS A 22 26.45 14.03 11.43
C HIS A 22 25.21 13.18 11.08
N HIS A 23 24.26 13.74 10.35
CA HIS A 23 23.57 12.89 9.40
C HIS A 23 24.61 12.56 8.32
N GLU A 24 25.29 11.42 8.47
CA GLU A 24 25.79 10.71 7.31
C GLU A 24 24.71 10.80 6.24
N GLU A 25 25.04 11.45 5.13
CA GLU A 25 24.27 11.35 3.92
C GLU A 25 24.25 9.87 3.52
N VAL A 26 23.27 9.13 4.03
CA VAL A 26 22.76 7.96 3.30
C VAL A 26 21.83 8.51 2.21
N HIS A 27 22.38 9.31 1.30
CA HIS A 27 21.80 9.58 -0.02
C HIS A 27 22.01 8.34 -0.90
N GLY A 28 21.50 7.21 -0.44
CA GLY A 28 21.07 6.17 -1.35
C GLY A 28 19.65 6.53 -1.77
N GLU A 29 19.39 6.64 -3.07
CA GLU A 29 18.06 6.41 -3.64
C GLU A 29 17.58 5.01 -3.17
N THR A 30 17.10 4.92 -1.93
CA THR A 30 16.62 3.67 -1.37
C THR A 30 15.21 3.49 -1.89
N VAL A 31 15.11 2.79 -3.02
CA VAL A 31 13.86 2.23 -3.50
C VAL A 31 13.16 1.57 -2.31
N PRO A 32 11.90 1.93 -1.98
CA PRO A 32 11.24 1.41 -0.79
C PRO A 32 11.16 -0.11 -0.88
N THR A 33 11.82 -0.82 0.04
CA THR A 33 11.66 -2.27 0.18
C THR A 33 10.18 -2.61 0.39
N PHE A 34 9.71 -3.77 -0.09
CA PHE A 34 8.31 -4.19 0.08
C PHE A 34 7.85 -4.14 1.55
N GLU A 35 8.70 -4.53 2.49
CA GLU A 35 8.44 -4.44 3.92
C GLU A 35 8.11 -3.01 4.37
N ARG A 36 8.82 -2.01 3.84
CA ARG A 36 8.57 -0.59 4.13
C ARG A 36 7.23 -0.15 3.55
N LEU A 37 6.88 -0.55 2.33
CA LEU A 37 5.59 -0.22 1.73
C LEU A 37 4.43 -0.83 2.50
N ALA A 38 4.55 -2.09 2.94
CA ALA A 38 3.57 -2.73 3.81
C ALA A 38 3.45 -2.01 5.17
N ALA A 39 4.57 -1.60 5.77
CA ALA A 39 4.56 -0.83 7.01
C ALA A 39 3.83 0.53 6.84
N ILE A 40 4.07 1.24 5.74
CA ILE A 40 3.38 2.49 5.42
C ILE A 40 1.87 2.24 5.23
N ALA A 41 1.47 1.20 4.49
CA ALA A 41 0.07 0.85 4.30
C ALA A 41 -0.62 0.54 5.63
N LYS A 42 0.02 -0.28 6.49
CA LYS A 42 -0.45 -0.58 7.84
C LYS A 42 -0.60 0.68 8.68
N ALA A 43 0.39 1.59 8.66
CA ALA A 43 0.34 2.85 9.40
C ALA A 43 -0.84 3.73 8.96
N LYS A 44 -1.16 3.77 7.67
CA LYS A 44 -2.33 4.50 7.14
C LYS A 44 -3.65 3.89 7.64
N ILE A 45 -3.78 2.57 7.63
CA ILE A 45 -4.96 1.87 8.19
C ILE A 45 -5.10 2.18 9.68
N GLN A 46 -4.01 2.12 10.46
CA GLN A 46 -4.06 2.42 11.89
C GLN A 46 -4.41 3.88 12.18
N ALA A 47 -3.90 4.82 11.40
CA ALA A 47 -4.30 6.23 11.51
C ALA A 47 -5.80 6.43 11.21
N ARG A 48 -6.35 5.71 10.23
CA ARG A 48 -7.79 5.71 9.93
C ARG A 48 -8.61 5.10 11.06
N ARG A 49 -8.20 3.96 11.62
CA ARG A 49 -8.88 3.32 12.76
C ARG A 49 -8.95 4.23 13.99
N ARG A 50 -7.84 4.90 14.33
CA ARG A 50 -7.81 5.90 15.40
C ARG A 50 -8.81 7.05 15.18
N ARG A 51 -9.00 7.50 13.92
CA ARG A 51 -10.05 8.49 13.61
C ARG A 51 -11.46 7.90 13.82
N GLN A 52 -11.69 6.66 13.40
CA GLN A 52 -12.99 5.98 13.56
C GLN A 52 -13.41 5.81 15.02
N GLU A 53 -12.46 5.60 15.94
CA GLU A 53 -12.71 5.50 17.38
C GLU A 53 -13.32 6.79 17.98
N LEU A 54 -13.05 7.95 17.37
CA LEU A 54 -13.58 9.24 17.81
C LEU A 54 -15.06 9.44 17.44
N PHE A 55 -15.61 8.64 16.53
CA PHE A 55 -16.97 8.78 16.00
C PHE A 55 -17.75 7.45 16.11
N PRO A 56 -18.13 7.04 17.33
CA PRO A 56 -18.89 5.80 17.52
C PRO A 56 -20.24 5.88 16.79
N GLY A 57 -20.57 4.82 16.04
CA GLY A 57 -21.82 4.73 15.27
C GLY A 57 -21.85 5.49 13.95
N ILE A 58 -20.80 6.26 13.60
CA ILE A 58 -20.73 7.00 12.34
C ILE A 58 -19.52 6.51 11.55
N GLN A 59 -19.73 5.98 10.34
CA GLN A 59 -18.62 5.54 9.48
C GLN A 59 -17.85 6.75 8.94
N VAL A 60 -16.58 6.90 9.37
CA VAL A 60 -15.66 7.96 8.94
C VAL A 60 -14.44 7.37 8.23
N ALA A 61 -14.72 6.68 7.13
CA ALA A 61 -13.73 5.93 6.37
C ALA A 61 -13.90 6.14 4.87
N ASP A 62 -12.85 5.83 4.12
CA ASP A 62 -12.93 5.61 2.68
C ASP A 62 -12.88 4.10 2.42
N PRO A 63 -14.04 3.44 2.20
CA PRO A 63 -14.08 2.00 2.04
C PRO A 63 -13.29 1.53 0.81
N ALA A 64 -13.23 2.33 -0.26
CA ALA A 64 -12.48 1.95 -1.47
C ALA A 64 -10.99 1.89 -1.16
N TRP A 65 -10.49 2.95 -0.54
CA TRP A 65 -9.08 3.09 -0.20
C TRP A 65 -8.64 2.03 0.82
N ASP A 66 -9.44 1.78 1.84
CA ASP A 66 -9.13 0.79 2.88
C ASP A 66 -9.04 -0.64 2.31
N LEU A 67 -9.94 -1.01 1.40
CA LEU A 67 -9.89 -2.31 0.73
C LEU A 67 -8.61 -2.46 -0.11
N MET A 68 -8.23 -1.42 -0.84
CA MET A 68 -7.01 -1.45 -1.66
C MET A 68 -5.74 -1.52 -0.81
N LEU A 69 -5.68 -0.83 0.33
CA LEU A 69 -4.57 -0.94 1.28
C LEU A 69 -4.48 -2.34 1.89
N GLU A 70 -5.61 -2.93 2.29
CA GLU A 70 -5.65 -4.29 2.86
C GLU A 70 -5.20 -5.33 1.82
N LEU A 71 -5.67 -5.20 0.57
CA LEU A 71 -5.22 -6.02 -0.56
C LEU A 71 -3.73 -5.83 -0.85
N PHE A 72 -3.21 -4.61 -0.73
CA PHE A 72 -1.79 -4.31 -0.94
C PHE A 72 -0.90 -4.96 0.11
N ILE A 73 -1.31 -4.94 1.39
CA ILE A 73 -0.59 -5.64 2.46
C ILE A 73 -0.54 -7.14 2.17
N HIS A 74 -1.65 -7.75 1.79
CA HIS A 74 -1.70 -9.18 1.44
C HIS A 74 -0.85 -9.51 0.21
N HIS A 75 -0.85 -8.63 -0.80
CA HIS A 75 -0.02 -8.77 -2.00
C HIS A 75 1.47 -8.76 -1.67
N VAL A 76 1.94 -7.78 -0.88
CA VAL A 76 3.33 -7.69 -0.44
C VAL A 76 3.74 -8.91 0.41
N GLU A 77 2.86 -9.36 1.30
CA GLU A 77 3.12 -10.51 2.16
C GLU A 77 2.95 -11.86 1.45
N MET A 78 2.65 -11.85 0.15
CA MET A 78 2.45 -13.06 -0.67
C MET A 78 1.35 -13.98 -0.12
N ARG A 79 0.31 -13.39 0.50
CA ARG A 79 -0.84 -14.12 1.07
C ARG A 79 -2.10 -13.88 0.24
N GLN A 80 -2.93 -14.90 0.12
CA GLN A 80 -4.27 -14.76 -0.46
C GLN A 80 -5.26 -14.26 0.60
N ILE A 81 -6.28 -13.51 0.17
CA ILE A 81 -7.39 -13.10 1.02
C ILE A 81 -8.72 -13.36 0.33
N SER A 82 -9.69 -13.89 1.07
CA SER A 82 -11.03 -14.11 0.55
C SER A 82 -11.87 -12.83 0.61
N VAL A 83 -12.94 -12.73 -0.18
CA VAL A 83 -13.88 -11.59 -0.10
C VAL A 83 -14.37 -11.35 1.32
N THR A 84 -14.75 -12.42 2.04
CA THR A 84 -15.21 -12.32 3.43
C THR A 84 -14.09 -11.85 4.36
N GLY A 85 -12.89 -12.43 4.23
CA GLY A 85 -11.73 -12.02 5.03
C GLY A 85 -11.36 -10.56 4.80
N LEU A 86 -11.46 -10.09 3.56
CA LEU A 86 -11.18 -8.70 3.19
C LEU A 86 -12.15 -7.73 3.87
N GLY A 87 -13.44 -8.06 3.88
CA GLY A 87 -14.44 -7.25 4.60
C GLY A 87 -14.19 -7.18 6.11
N LEU A 88 -13.80 -8.31 6.72
CA LEU A 88 -13.45 -8.36 8.14
C LEU A 88 -12.19 -7.53 8.44
N GLY A 89 -11.13 -7.66 7.63
CA GLY A 89 -9.87 -6.92 7.82
C GLY A 89 -10.03 -5.40 7.67
N ALA A 90 -10.81 -4.98 6.66
CA ALA A 90 -11.07 -3.56 6.42
C ALA A 90 -12.19 -2.96 7.29
N ASN A 91 -12.93 -3.80 8.04
CA ASN A 91 -14.12 -3.43 8.82
C ASN A 91 -15.18 -2.74 7.95
N ILE A 92 -15.60 -3.41 6.86
CA ILE A 92 -16.54 -2.91 5.87
C ILE A 92 -17.64 -3.95 5.63
N PRO A 93 -18.94 -3.56 5.57
CA PRO A 93 -20.03 -4.47 5.26
C PRO A 93 -19.86 -5.22 3.94
N GLY A 94 -20.23 -6.50 3.91
CA GLY A 94 -20.01 -7.37 2.74
C GLY A 94 -20.58 -6.84 1.43
N ALA A 95 -21.79 -6.26 1.43
CA ALA A 95 -22.38 -5.65 0.22
C ALA A 95 -21.53 -4.48 -0.31
N THR A 96 -20.96 -3.68 0.58
CA THR A 96 -20.05 -2.58 0.23
C THR A 96 -18.75 -3.09 -0.35
N VAL A 97 -18.20 -4.18 0.19
CA VAL A 97 -17.03 -4.86 -0.37
C VAL A 97 -17.31 -5.34 -1.79
N LEU A 98 -18.40 -6.09 -1.99
CA LEU A 98 -18.76 -6.63 -3.30
C LEU A 98 -18.92 -5.54 -4.37
N ARG A 99 -19.55 -4.41 -4.03
CA ARG A 99 -19.67 -3.25 -4.91
C ARG A 99 -18.30 -2.72 -5.33
N TRP A 100 -17.40 -2.46 -4.38
CA TRP A 100 -16.08 -1.92 -4.69
C TRP A 100 -15.20 -2.90 -5.46
N LEU A 101 -15.24 -4.18 -5.11
CA LEU A 101 -14.55 -5.20 -5.87
C LEU A 101 -15.04 -5.23 -7.32
N ALA A 102 -16.32 -4.94 -7.61
CA ALA A 102 -16.84 -4.91 -8.99
C ALA A 102 -16.16 -3.81 -9.79
N ILE A 103 -16.15 -2.61 -9.22
CA ILE A 103 -15.49 -1.43 -9.79
C ILE A 103 -13.99 -1.69 -10.00
N PHE A 104 -13.28 -2.25 -9.01
CA PHE A 104 -11.85 -2.52 -9.13
C PHE A 104 -11.52 -3.61 -10.16
N HIS A 105 -12.39 -4.62 -10.28
CA HIS A 105 -12.22 -5.68 -11.26
C HIS A 105 -12.44 -5.16 -12.68
N GLU A 106 -13.51 -4.39 -12.89
CA GLU A 106 -13.78 -3.71 -14.17
C GLU A 106 -12.65 -2.76 -14.57
N ALA A 107 -12.03 -2.08 -13.59
CA ALA A 107 -10.87 -1.22 -13.82
C ALA A 107 -9.54 -1.98 -13.99
N GLY A 108 -9.52 -3.31 -13.94
CA GLY A 108 -8.31 -4.12 -14.09
C GLY A 108 -7.30 -4.00 -12.93
N LEU A 109 -7.75 -3.57 -11.75
CA LEU A 109 -6.90 -3.36 -10.57
C LEU A 109 -6.79 -4.60 -9.67
N ILE A 110 -7.76 -5.50 -9.78
CA ILE A 110 -7.79 -6.76 -9.05
C ILE A 110 -8.17 -7.90 -9.99
N VAL A 111 -7.89 -9.12 -9.56
CA VAL A 111 -8.53 -10.32 -10.10
C VAL A 111 -9.23 -11.09 -8.99
N ARG A 112 -10.23 -11.87 -9.39
CA ARG A 112 -11.00 -12.74 -8.51
C ARG A 112 -10.94 -14.17 -9.00
N GLU A 113 -10.69 -15.09 -8.09
CA GLU A 113 -10.50 -16.50 -8.40
C GLU A 113 -11.42 -17.31 -7.47
N PRO A 114 -12.39 -18.09 -7.99
CA PRO A 114 -13.19 -18.97 -7.15
C PRO A 114 -12.27 -20.05 -6.53
N ASP A 115 -12.52 -20.42 -5.27
CA ASP A 115 -11.79 -21.51 -4.62
C ASP A 115 -12.28 -22.87 -5.18
N PRO A 116 -11.40 -23.69 -5.78
CA PRO A 116 -11.78 -25.01 -6.30
C PRO A 116 -12.32 -25.96 -5.22
N SER A 117 -11.94 -25.75 -3.95
CA SER A 117 -12.31 -26.60 -2.83
C SER A 117 -13.55 -26.12 -2.08
N ASP A 118 -13.93 -24.84 -2.22
CA ASP A 118 -15.09 -24.25 -1.57
C ASP A 118 -15.80 -23.24 -2.48
N ARG A 119 -16.94 -23.66 -3.06
CA ARG A 119 -17.75 -22.82 -3.97
C ARG A 119 -18.26 -21.52 -3.34
N ARG A 120 -18.25 -21.42 -2.00
CA ARG A 120 -18.65 -20.20 -1.28
C ARG A 120 -17.52 -19.19 -1.16
N ARG A 121 -16.27 -19.60 -1.40
CA ARG A 121 -15.09 -18.76 -1.25
C ARG A 121 -14.62 -18.24 -2.59
N VAL A 122 -14.32 -16.95 -2.62
CA VAL A 122 -13.66 -16.27 -3.73
C VAL A 122 -12.42 -15.60 -3.19
N TRP A 123 -11.27 -15.93 -3.77
CA TRP A 123 -9.99 -15.29 -3.53
C TRP A 123 -9.88 -14.00 -4.33
N VAL A 124 -9.23 -13.00 -3.75
CA VAL A 124 -9.00 -11.70 -4.37
C VAL A 124 -7.54 -11.32 -4.22
N ARG A 125 -6.95 -10.79 -5.30
CA ARG A 125 -5.59 -10.27 -5.31
C ARG A 125 -5.48 -9.05 -6.21
N LEU A 126 -4.50 -8.18 -5.93
CA LEU A 126 -4.15 -7.08 -6.82
C LEU A 126 -3.58 -7.61 -8.15
N THR A 127 -3.85 -6.88 -9.21
CA THR A 127 -3.03 -6.95 -10.42
C THR A 127 -1.74 -6.16 -10.20
N GLN A 128 -0.78 -6.32 -11.11
CA GLN A 128 0.42 -5.49 -11.11
C GLN A 128 0.07 -4.00 -11.13
N SER A 129 -0.85 -3.59 -12.01
CA SER A 129 -1.30 -2.19 -12.09
C SER A 129 -1.96 -1.71 -10.79
N GLY A 130 -2.77 -2.56 -10.14
CA GLY A 130 -3.37 -2.24 -8.85
C GLY A 130 -2.33 -2.01 -7.76
N ALA A 131 -1.32 -2.87 -7.68
CA ALA A 131 -0.24 -2.74 -6.72
C ALA A 131 0.61 -1.49 -6.95
N GLU A 132 0.95 -1.18 -8.21
CA GLU A 132 1.75 -0.01 -8.58
C GLU A 132 1.06 1.30 -8.21
N ARG A 133 -0.25 1.40 -8.46
CA ARG A 133 -1.05 2.59 -8.11
C ARG A 133 -1.08 2.83 -6.61
N ILE A 134 -1.22 1.78 -5.80
CA ILE A 134 -1.21 1.92 -4.35
C ILE A 134 0.19 2.28 -3.84
N ALA A 135 1.24 1.62 -4.34
CA ALA A 135 2.62 1.95 -3.99
C ALA A 135 2.94 3.43 -4.29
N MET A 136 2.55 3.93 -5.46
CA MET A 136 2.71 5.33 -5.86
C MET A 136 1.97 6.28 -4.90
N ALA A 137 0.74 5.96 -4.55
CA ALA A 137 -0.10 6.81 -3.70
C ALA A 137 0.35 6.82 -2.23
N ILE A 138 0.96 5.75 -1.73
CA ILE A 138 1.41 5.68 -0.33
C ILE A 138 2.86 6.16 -0.13
N SER A 139 3.67 6.17 -1.18
CA SER A 139 5.05 6.62 -1.16
C SER A 139 5.34 7.56 -2.35
N PRO A 140 4.74 8.77 -2.38
CA PRO A 140 5.01 9.72 -3.44
C PRO A 140 6.48 10.17 -3.37
N GLY A 141 7.27 9.89 -4.41
CA GLY A 141 8.66 10.39 -4.54
C GLY A 141 9.75 9.37 -4.86
N ASN A 142 9.49 8.06 -4.83
CA ASN A 142 10.52 7.05 -5.15
C ASN A 142 10.11 6.15 -6.33
N ALA A 143 11.08 5.79 -7.17
CA ALA A 143 10.93 4.78 -8.20
C ALA A 143 10.50 3.44 -7.59
N ILE A 144 9.38 2.88 -8.05
CA ILE A 144 8.88 1.57 -7.63
C ILE A 144 9.71 0.52 -8.37
N SER A 145 10.67 -0.15 -7.73
CA SER A 145 11.26 -1.36 -8.34
C SER A 145 10.31 -2.55 -8.16
N SER A 146 9.93 -3.12 -9.30
CA SER A 146 9.19 -4.38 -9.53
C SER A 146 8.43 -4.96 -8.32
N LEU A 147 7.19 -4.54 -8.09
CA LEU A 147 6.28 -5.25 -7.18
C LEU A 147 6.23 -6.74 -7.52
N PRO A 148 6.17 -7.64 -6.51
CA PRO A 148 6.16 -9.06 -6.77
C PRO A 148 5.01 -9.38 -7.73
N ALA A 149 5.33 -9.94 -8.90
CA ALA A 149 4.32 -10.31 -9.87
C ALA A 149 3.31 -11.23 -9.18
N ALA A 150 2.04 -10.82 -9.19
CA ALA A 150 0.98 -11.62 -8.59
C ALA A 150 1.03 -13.02 -9.20
N ARG A 151 1.33 -14.06 -8.41
CA ARG A 151 1.44 -15.44 -8.89
C ARG A 151 0.20 -15.76 -9.73
N THR A 152 0.42 -16.01 -11.02
CA THR A 152 -0.50 -16.83 -11.78
C THR A 152 -0.35 -18.22 -11.18
N VAL A 153 -1.36 -18.68 -10.45
CA VAL A 153 -1.41 -20.09 -10.06
C VAL A 153 -1.49 -20.87 -11.37
N GLU A 154 -0.37 -21.44 -11.80
CA GLU A 154 -0.39 -22.42 -12.88
C GLU A 154 -1.41 -23.49 -12.51
N ARG A 155 -2.35 -23.71 -13.43
CA ARG A 155 -3.29 -24.81 -13.36
C ARG A 155 -2.49 -26.07 -13.10
N SER A 156 -2.59 -26.64 -11.90
CA SER A 156 -2.17 -28.01 -11.69
C SER A 156 -3.13 -28.88 -12.49
N THR A 157 -2.71 -29.23 -13.70
CA THR A 157 -3.07 -30.49 -14.33
C THR A 157 -2.74 -31.61 -13.35
N LEU A 158 -3.73 -32.03 -12.56
CA LEU A 158 -3.81 -33.44 -12.17
C LEU A 158 -5.09 -33.98 -12.78
N ALA A 159 -4.88 -34.66 -13.91
CA ALA A 159 -5.71 -35.77 -14.31
C ALA A 159 -5.67 -36.84 -13.21
N ALA A 160 -6.85 -37.25 -12.75
CA ALA A 160 -7.22 -38.61 -12.38
C ALA A 160 -8.75 -38.64 -12.21
#